data_AF-A0A959FLF1-F1
#
_entry.id   AF-A0A959FLF1-F1
#
_cell.length_a   1.000
_cell.length_b   1.000
_cell.length_c   1.000
_cell.angle_alpha   90.00
_cell.angle_beta   90.00
_cell.angle_gamma   90.00
#
_symmetry.space_group_name_H-M   'P 1'
#
loop_
_entity.id
_entity.type
_entity.pdbx_description
1 polymer ?
#
loop_
_entity_poly.entity_id
_entity_poly.type
_entity_poly.pdbx_seq_one_letter_code
_entity_poly.pdbx_strand_id
1 'polypeptide(L)'
;MTKTYFPQIDKIAFQGADGKDPMAFTHYEPEHVVMGKPMKDHFRFAVAYWHTLCGTGGDPFGPGPRHLPWERADDPYQRAKDKM
;
A
#
# COMPACT_ATOMS: atom_id res chain seq x y z
N MET A 1 -2.88 -14.50 15.75
CA MET A 1 -1.90 -13.40 15.76
C MET A 1 -1.84 -12.85 14.35
N THR A 2 -2.29 -11.62 14.13
CA THR A 2 -2.23 -10.97 12.81
C THR A 2 -0.77 -10.61 12.51
N LYS A 3 -0.25 -11.01 11.36
CA LYS A 3 1.15 -10.78 10.98
C LYS A 3 1.29 -9.41 10.33
N THR A 4 2.16 -8.56 10.86
CA THR A 4 2.45 -7.23 10.28
C THR A 4 3.65 -7.33 9.35
N TYR A 5 3.47 -7.05 8.06
CA TYR A 5 4.55 -7.14 7.06
C TYR A 5 5.42 -5.89 6.98
N PHE A 6 4.94 -4.75 7.49
CA PHE A 6 5.65 -3.47 7.52
C PHE A 6 5.72 -2.92 8.96
N PRO A 7 6.48 -3.55 9.88
CA PRO A 7 6.41 -3.19 11.29
C PRO A 7 7.00 -1.82 11.63
N GLN A 8 7.80 -1.25 10.73
CA GLN A 8 8.37 0.10 10.83
C GLN A 8 7.52 1.19 10.16
N ILE A 9 6.33 0.87 9.66
CA ILE A 9 5.43 1.83 9.02
C ILE A 9 4.13 1.90 9.80
N ASP A 10 3.92 3.03 10.47
CA ASP A 10 2.65 3.35 11.11
C ASP A 10 1.61 3.81 10.08
N LYS A 11 0.37 3.99 10.53
CA LYS A 11 -0.68 4.57 9.70
C LYS A 11 -0.27 5.98 9.24
N ILE A 12 -0.18 6.16 7.92
CA ILE A 12 0.21 7.42 7.28
C ILE A 12 -0.75 8.54 7.67
N ALA A 13 -0.21 9.60 8.29
CA ALA A 13 -0.96 10.76 8.76
C ALA A 13 -0.94 11.90 7.74
N PHE A 14 -1.83 12.88 7.93
CA PHE A 14 -1.81 14.15 7.19
C PHE A 14 -0.98 15.19 7.97
N GLN A 15 -0.10 15.93 7.29
CA GLN A 15 0.78 16.96 7.89
C GLN A 15 0.63 18.35 7.25
N GLY A 16 -0.26 18.51 6.27
CA GLY A 16 -0.43 19.78 5.56
C GLY A 16 0.60 20.04 4.45
N ALA A 17 0.34 21.09 3.66
CA ALA A 17 1.02 21.34 2.39
C ALA A 17 2.53 21.62 2.54
N ASP A 18 2.95 22.21 3.66
CA ASP A 18 4.36 22.50 3.95
C ASP A 18 5.10 21.32 4.63
N GLY A 19 4.41 20.18 4.79
CA GLY A 19 4.97 18.96 5.35
C GLY A 19 6.15 18.44 4.53
N LYS A 20 7.23 18.03 5.21
CA LYS A 20 8.46 17.54 4.60
C LYS A 20 8.70 16.05 4.78
N ASP A 21 7.86 15.39 5.57
CA ASP A 21 7.95 13.95 5.79
C ASP A 21 7.44 13.20 4.54
N PRO A 22 8.29 12.41 3.86
CA PRO A 22 7.87 11.65 2.69
C PRO A 22 6.84 10.55 3.04
N MET A 23 6.72 10.18 4.32
CA MET A 23 5.77 9.19 4.83
C MET A 23 4.54 9.83 5.48
N ALA A 24 4.18 11.04 5.05
CA ALA A 24 2.95 11.73 5.41
C ALA A 24 2.23 12.30 4.18
N PHE A 25 0.91 12.39 4.26
CA PHE A 25 0.12 13.09 3.27
C PHE A 25 0.26 14.61 3.45
N THR A 26 0.58 15.32 2.38
CA THR A 26 0.64 16.79 2.38
C THR A 26 -0.67 17.45 1.94
N HIS A 27 -1.50 16.72 1.19
CA HIS A 27 -2.76 17.26 0.63
C HIS A 27 -3.98 16.36 0.85
N TYR A 28 -3.75 15.06 1.11
CA TYR A 28 -4.85 14.13 1.32
C TYR A 28 -5.21 14.03 2.80
N GLU A 29 -6.32 14.66 3.16
CA GLU A 29 -6.98 14.52 4.45
C GLU A 29 -8.36 13.86 4.22
N PRO A 30 -8.56 12.58 4.59
CA PRO A 30 -9.73 11.80 4.19
C PRO A 30 -11.10 12.43 4.50
N GLU A 31 -11.20 13.09 5.66
CA GLU A 31 -12.44 13.70 6.16
C GLU A 31 -12.60 15.17 5.75
N HIS A 32 -11.60 15.76 5.09
CA HIS A 32 -11.69 17.15 4.65
C HIS A 32 -12.80 17.30 3.60
N VAL A 33 -13.71 18.25 3.84
CA VAL A 33 -14.87 18.46 2.98
C VAL A 33 -14.53 19.44 1.86
N VAL A 34 -14.57 18.95 0.62
CA VAL A 34 -14.41 19.78 -0.59
C VAL A 34 -15.76 19.82 -1.29
N MET A 35 -16.31 21.03 -1.46
CA MET A 35 -17.61 21.24 -2.13
C MET A 35 -18.73 20.33 -1.58
N GLY A 36 -18.80 20.21 -0.26
CA GLY A 36 -19.86 19.44 0.42
C GLY A 36 -19.66 17.91 0.48
N LYS A 37 -18.50 17.39 0.05
CA LYS A 37 -18.21 15.95 0.10
C LYS A 37 -16.77 15.67 0.61
N PRO A 38 -16.57 14.66 1.49
CA PRO A 38 -15.25 14.29 1.99
C PRO A 38 -14.28 13.90 0.86
N MET A 39 -12.99 14.22 0.99
CA MET A 39 -11.96 13.86 -0.01
C MET A 39 -11.94 12.36 -0.32
N LYS A 40 -12.10 11.50 0.70
CA LYS A 40 -12.13 10.04 0.50
C LYS A 40 -13.23 9.60 -0.48
N ASP A 41 -14.37 10.29 -0.48
CA ASP A 41 -15.51 9.96 -1.34
C ASP A 41 -15.37 10.54 -2.74
N HIS A 42 -14.58 11.60 -2.90
CA HIS A 42 -14.19 12.14 -4.20
C HIS A 42 -13.20 11.23 -4.90
N PHE A 43 -12.09 10.91 -4.23
CA PHE A 43 -11.00 10.17 -4.85
C PHE A 43 -11.24 8.68 -4.92
N ARG A 44 -11.86 8.09 -3.87
CA ARG A 44 -12.18 6.66 -3.80
C ARG A 44 -10.96 5.79 -4.14
N PHE A 45 -9.81 6.13 -3.54
CA PHE A 45 -8.55 5.45 -3.83
C PHE A 45 -8.67 3.93 -3.61
N ALA A 46 -8.05 3.18 -4.52
CA ALA A 46 -7.99 1.73 -4.48
C ALA A 46 -6.55 1.26 -4.75
N VAL A 47 -6.22 0.08 -4.24
CA VAL A 47 -4.91 -0.55 -4.44
C VAL A 47 -5.04 -1.66 -5.49
N ALA A 48 -4.18 -1.64 -6.51
CA ALA A 48 -4.14 -2.66 -7.54
C ALA A 48 -3.39 -3.90 -7.03
N TYR A 49 -4.13 -4.98 -6.74
CA TYR A 49 -3.60 -6.22 -6.16
C TYR A 49 -2.40 -6.78 -6.93
N TRP A 50 -2.49 -6.84 -8.26
CA TRP A 50 -1.46 -7.43 -9.11
C TRP A 50 -0.14 -6.66 -9.06
N HIS A 51 -0.16 -5.33 -9.03
CA HIS A 51 1.08 -4.54 -8.96
C HIS A 51 1.66 -4.53 -7.54
N THR A 52 0.81 -4.36 -6.52
CA THR A 52 1.26 -4.16 -5.15
C THR A 52 1.69 -5.46 -4.46
N LEU A 53 0.95 -6.55 -4.69
CA LEU A 53 1.13 -7.81 -3.95
C LEU A 53 1.71 -8.94 -4.78
N CYS A 54 1.64 -8.89 -6.12
CA CYS A 54 2.19 -9.92 -7.00
C CYS A 54 3.43 -9.47 -7.79
N GLY A 55 3.59 -8.17 -8.03
CA GLY A 55 4.65 -7.65 -8.88
C GLY A 55 6.03 -7.81 -8.24
N THR A 56 6.89 -8.65 -8.83
CA THR A 56 8.29 -8.83 -8.38
C THR A 56 9.30 -7.95 -9.13
N GLY A 57 8.85 -7.24 -10.16
CA GLY A 57 9.67 -6.28 -10.91
C GLY A 57 10.50 -6.89 -12.03
N GLY A 58 10.16 -8.10 -12.48
CA GLY A 58 10.76 -8.69 -13.67
C GLY A 58 10.29 -7.97 -14.93
N ASP A 59 11.13 -8.02 -15.95
CA ASP A 59 10.90 -7.38 -17.25
C ASP A 59 11.29 -8.34 -18.38
N PRO A 60 11.13 -7.95 -19.67
CA PRO A 60 11.48 -8.83 -20.79
C PRO A 60 12.97 -9.22 -20.86
N PHE A 61 13.84 -8.56 -20.11
CA PHE A 61 15.30 -8.72 -20.16
C PHE A 61 15.87 -9.38 -18.89
N GLY A 62 15.06 -9.60 -17.84
CA GLY A 62 15.53 -10.26 -16.64
C GLY A 62 14.45 -10.54 -15.58
N PRO A 63 14.74 -11.43 -14.63
CA PRO A 63 13.83 -11.74 -13.53
C PRO A 63 13.71 -10.57 -12.54
N GLY A 64 12.61 -10.57 -11.77
CA GLY A 64 12.33 -9.52 -10.79
C GLY A 64 13.17 -9.64 -9.52
N PRO A 65 13.74 -8.54 -9.00
CA PRO A 65 14.63 -8.59 -7.83
C PRO A 65 13.88 -8.65 -6.48
N ARG A 66 12.55 -8.48 -6.46
CA ARG A 66 11.80 -8.40 -5.20
C ARG A 66 11.43 -9.77 -4.66
N HIS A 67 11.82 -10.03 -3.42
CA HIS A 67 11.42 -11.20 -2.64
C HIS A 67 10.36 -10.80 -1.59
N LEU A 68 9.08 -11.04 -1.91
CA LEU A 68 7.97 -10.61 -1.07
C LEU A 68 7.79 -11.54 0.16
N PRO A 69 7.68 -11.01 1.39
CA PRO A 69 7.60 -11.86 2.59
C PRO A 69 6.37 -12.78 2.66
N TRP A 70 5.28 -12.43 1.98
CA TRP A 70 4.03 -13.20 1.89
C TRP A 70 4.05 -14.29 0.79
N GLU A 71 5.12 -14.38 0.00
CA GLU A 71 5.28 -15.41 -1.05
C GLU A 71 6.14 -16.61 -0.60
N ARG A 72 6.38 -16.77 0.71
CA ARG A 72 7.36 -17.74 1.24
C ARG A 72 6.82 -19.12 1.56
N ALA A 73 5.51 -19.28 1.74
CA ALA A 73 4.94 -20.58 2.08
C ALA A 73 5.00 -21.56 0.90
N ASP A 74 5.26 -22.84 1.18
CA ASP A 74 5.28 -23.89 0.14
C ASP A 74 3.89 -24.11 -0.47
N ASP A 75 2.84 -24.05 0.35
CA ASP A 75 1.46 -24.16 -0.09
C ASP A 75 0.98 -22.86 -0.80
N PRO A 76 0.57 -22.92 -2.08
CA PRO A 76 0.04 -21.76 -2.79
C PRO A 76 -1.23 -21.17 -2.16
N TYR A 77 -2.06 -21.98 -1.50
CA TYR A 77 -3.25 -21.46 -0.83
C TYR A 77 -2.89 -20.66 0.42
N GLN A 78 -1.90 -21.11 1.18
CA GLN A 78 -1.34 -20.32 2.28
C GLN A 78 -0.71 -19.00 1.79
N ARG A 79 0.02 -18.99 0.66
CA ARG A 79 0.53 -17.73 0.07
C ARG A 79 -0.59 -16.74 -0.29
N ALA A 80 -1.73 -17.25 -0.79
CA ALA A 80 -2.89 -16.40 -1.08
C ALA A 80 -3.50 -15.81 0.20
N LYS A 81 -3.54 -16.57 1.30
CA LYS A 81 -3.95 -16.06 2.61
C LYS A 81 -2.97 -15.03 3.18
N ASP A 82 -1.67 -15.26 3.02
CA ASP A 82 -0.61 -14.36 3.51
C ASP A 82 -0.62 -12.99 2.81
N LYS A 83 -1.25 -12.88 1.64
CA LYS A 83 -1.42 -11.62 0.88
C LYS A 83 -2.60 -10.76 1.36
N MET A 84 -3.47 -11.29 2.22
CA MET A 84 -4.72 -10.68 2.69
C MET A 84 -4.62 -10.28 4.16
#